data_AF-A0A359EIQ5-F1
#
_entry.id   AF-A0A359EIQ5-F1
#
_cell.length_a   1.000
_cell.length_b   1.000
_cell.length_c   1.000
_cell.angle_alpha   90.00
_cell.angle_beta   90.00
_cell.angle_gamma   90.00
#
_symmetry.space_group_name_H-M   'P 1'
#
loop_
_entity.id
_entity.type
_entity.pdbx_description
1 polymer ?
#
loop_
_entity_poly.entity_id
_entity_poly.type
_entity_poly.pdbx_seq_one_letter_code
_entity_poly.pdbx_strand_id
1 'polypeptide(L)'
;MRALLLELRPAALLETSLENLLRQLGEAIMGRESISVIIDTQGECKLPPDVHIALYRIAQEALNNVVKHARANHVRINLKYLCTDDEQFAGVELSIVDDGRGFKPQGIAPERLGLGIMRERAESIGARLEVESQPETGTQVVVKWKLEELP
;
A
#
# COMPACT_ATOMS: atom_id res chain seq x y z
N MET A 1 13.01 8.64 15.90
CA MET A 1 13.29 7.21 15.64
C MET A 1 12.90 6.89 14.21
N ARG A 2 13.81 6.28 13.45
CA ARG A 2 13.53 5.83 12.08
C ARG A 2 12.70 4.54 12.21
N ALA A 3 11.38 4.64 12.05
CA ALA A 3 10.53 3.46 11.87
C ALA A 3 10.89 2.83 10.51
N LEU A 4 12.01 2.10 10.49
CA LEU A 4 12.38 1.28 9.33
C LEU A 4 11.49 0.05 9.40
N LEU A 5 10.36 0.14 8.70
CA LEU A 5 9.68 -1.02 8.15
C LEU A 5 10.68 -1.84 7.31
N LEU A 6 10.42 -3.13 7.10
CA LEU A 6 11.35 -4.05 6.43
C LEU A 6 11.96 -3.46 5.14
N GLU A 7 13.27 -3.13 5.16
CA GLU A 7 13.96 -2.63 3.96
C GLU A 7 14.56 -3.80 3.17
N LEU A 8 13.73 -4.40 2.31
CA LEU A 8 14.15 -5.51 1.46
C LEU A 8 14.70 -5.04 0.10
N ARG A 9 15.72 -5.74 -0.40
CA ARG A 9 16.24 -5.51 -1.77
C ARG A 9 15.23 -6.01 -2.80
N PRO A 10 15.20 -5.45 -4.03
CA PRO A 10 14.25 -5.84 -5.08
C PRO A 10 14.17 -7.34 -5.35
N ALA A 11 15.32 -8.04 -5.39
CA ALA A 11 15.34 -9.49 -5.62
C ALA A 11 14.54 -10.27 -4.56
N ALA A 12 14.72 -9.93 -3.28
CA ALA A 12 14.00 -10.59 -2.18
C ALA A 12 12.49 -10.30 -2.20
N LEU A 13 12.08 -9.15 -2.72
CA LEU A 13 10.66 -8.82 -2.89
C LEU A 13 10.00 -9.71 -3.95
N LEU A 14 10.72 -10.08 -5.00
CA LEU A 14 10.17 -10.89 -6.08
C LEU A 14 10.10 -12.40 -5.74
N GLU A 15 10.85 -12.84 -4.74
CA GLU A 15 10.84 -14.24 -4.27
C GLU A 15 9.64 -14.56 -3.36
N THR A 16 8.96 -13.54 -2.84
CA THR A 16 7.85 -13.68 -1.89
C THR A 16 6.57 -13.10 -2.49
N SER A 17 5.42 -13.74 -2.29
CA SER A 17 4.15 -13.16 -2.77
C SER A 17 3.84 -11.82 -2.09
N LEU A 18 3.14 -10.94 -2.80
CA LEU A 18 2.78 -9.61 -2.28
C LEU A 18 1.95 -9.73 -0.98
N GLU A 19 1.03 -10.71 -0.91
CA GLU A 19 0.29 -10.99 0.32
C GLU A 19 1.23 -11.26 1.50
N ASN A 20 2.20 -12.16 1.34
CA ASN A 20 3.12 -12.53 2.41
C ASN A 20 3.99 -11.34 2.82
N LEU A 21 4.42 -10.52 1.87
CA LEU A 21 5.14 -9.28 2.16
C LEU A 21 4.30 -8.29 2.97
N LEU A 22 3.00 -8.14 2.66
CA LEU A 22 2.08 -7.31 3.42
C LEU A 22 1.84 -7.87 4.83
N ARG A 23 1.73 -9.20 4.97
CA ARG A 23 1.66 -9.88 6.28
C ARG A 23 2.88 -9.60 7.13
N GLN A 24 4.08 -9.72 6.57
CA GLN A 24 5.32 -9.40 7.27
C GLN A 24 5.39 -7.93 7.70
N LEU A 25 4.89 -7.00 6.87
CA LEU A 25 4.78 -5.58 7.26
C LEU A 25 3.81 -5.39 8.42
N GLY A 26 2.63 -6.02 8.37
CA GLY A 26 1.63 -5.97 9.44
C GLY A 26 2.14 -6.52 10.77
N GLU A 27 2.76 -7.70 10.74
CA GLU A 27 3.39 -8.34 11.90
C GLU A 27 4.50 -7.47 12.51
N ALA A 28 5.33 -6.86 11.66
CA ALA A 28 6.39 -5.96 12.12
C ALA A 28 5.85 -4.71 12.84
N ILE A 29 4.68 -4.22 12.45
CA ILE A 29 3.99 -3.10 13.11
C ILE A 29 3.38 -3.56 14.43
N MET A 30 2.62 -4.66 14.41
CA MET A 30 1.96 -5.21 15.60
C MET A 30 2.97 -5.59 16.71
N GLY A 31 4.18 -6.00 16.34
CA GLY A 31 5.25 -6.33 17.29
C GLY A 31 5.95 -5.13 17.93
N ARG A 32 5.75 -3.90 17.42
CA ARG A 32 6.44 -2.68 17.87
C ARG A 32 5.50 -1.60 18.37
N GLU A 33 4.32 -1.53 17.79
CA GLU A 33 3.31 -0.50 18.03
C GLU A 33 2.04 -1.14 18.57
N SER A 34 1.25 -0.40 19.36
CA SER A 34 -0.08 -0.85 19.82
C SER A 34 -1.15 -0.66 18.72
N ILE A 35 -0.86 -1.12 17.51
CA ILE A 35 -1.73 -1.02 16.33
C ILE A 35 -2.12 -2.42 15.89
N SER A 36 -3.42 -2.69 15.77
CA SER A 36 -3.93 -3.92 15.18
C SER A 36 -3.93 -3.81 13.66
N VAL A 37 -3.35 -4.79 12.97
CA VAL A 37 -3.34 -4.83 11.50
C VAL A 37 -4.13 -6.04 11.01
N ILE A 38 -5.13 -5.80 10.17
CA ILE A 38 -5.95 -6.84 9.53
C ILE A 38 -5.66 -6.82 8.04
N ILE A 39 -5.46 -7.99 7.46
CA ILE A 39 -5.15 -8.16 6.03
C ILE A 39 -6.16 -9.10 5.42
N ASP A 40 -6.87 -8.61 4.40
CA ASP A 40 -7.82 -9.37 3.58
C ASP A 40 -7.27 -9.45 2.15
N THR A 41 -7.15 -10.67 1.63
CA THR A 41 -6.69 -10.89 0.25
C THR A 41 -7.77 -11.63 -0.53
N GLN A 42 -8.05 -11.14 -1.74
CA GLN A 42 -9.04 -11.74 -2.64
C GLN A 42 -8.39 -12.05 -3.98
N GLY A 43 -8.46 -13.34 -4.36
CA GLY A 43 -7.82 -13.87 -5.56
C GLY A 43 -6.29 -14.01 -5.39
N GLU A 44 -5.66 -14.55 -6.42
CA GLU A 44 -4.22 -14.69 -6.52
C GLU A 44 -3.83 -14.66 -8.00
N CYS A 45 -2.86 -13.84 -8.37
CA CYS A 45 -2.22 -13.91 -9.69
C CYS A 45 -0.80 -13.37 -9.67
N LYS A 46 -0.04 -13.75 -10.69
CA LYS A 46 1.35 -13.30 -10.85
C LYS A 46 1.37 -11.91 -11.48
N LEU A 47 1.76 -10.92 -10.69
CA LEU A 47 1.94 -9.54 -11.13
C LEU A 47 3.27 -9.36 -11.90
N PRO A 48 3.34 -8.39 -12.82
CA PRO A 48 4.61 -7.89 -13.34
C PRO A 48 5.58 -7.49 -12.20
N PRO A 49 6.89 -7.74 -12.32
CA PRO A 49 7.86 -7.48 -11.25
C PRO A 49 7.89 -6.03 -10.74
N ASP A 50 7.79 -5.07 -11.64
CA ASP A 50 7.72 -3.64 -11.35
C ASP A 50 6.44 -3.26 -10.58
N VAL A 51 5.28 -3.77 -11.01
CA VAL A 51 3.99 -3.60 -10.32
C VAL A 51 4.06 -4.15 -8.90
N HIS A 52 4.60 -5.37 -8.75
CA HIS A 52 4.79 -6.00 -7.45
C HIS A 52 5.63 -5.12 -6.51
N ILE A 53 6.82 -4.71 -6.96
CA ILE A 53 7.74 -3.90 -6.15
C ILE A 53 7.09 -2.56 -5.81
N ALA A 54 6.44 -1.89 -6.77
CA ALA A 54 5.82 -0.60 -6.55
C ALA A 54 4.69 -0.67 -5.51
N LEU A 55 3.80 -1.66 -5.59
CA LEU A 55 2.72 -1.85 -4.62
C LEU A 55 3.24 -2.13 -3.22
N TYR A 56 4.26 -2.99 -3.08
CA TYR A 56 4.91 -3.23 -1.80
C TYR A 56 5.47 -1.93 -1.20
N ARG A 57 6.18 -1.13 -2.02
CA ARG A 57 6.79 0.12 -1.55
C ARG A 57 5.76 1.21 -1.21
N ILE A 58 4.64 1.24 -1.92
CA ILE A 58 3.51 2.11 -1.55
C ILE A 58 2.90 1.64 -0.23
N ALA A 59 2.68 0.34 -0.06
CA ALA A 59 2.15 -0.20 1.19
C ALA A 59 3.04 0.13 2.39
N GLN A 60 4.35 -0.06 2.21
CA GLN A 60 5.35 0.27 3.20
C GLN A 60 5.27 1.75 3.60
N GLU A 61 5.24 2.68 2.64
CA GLU A 61 5.19 4.10 2.96
C GLU A 61 3.84 4.53 3.57
N ALA A 62 2.72 3.95 3.13
CA ALA A 62 1.42 4.17 3.74
C ALA A 62 1.42 3.75 5.22
N LEU A 63 1.91 2.56 5.54
CA LEU A 63 2.03 2.08 6.91
C LEU A 63 3.02 2.89 7.75
N ASN A 64 4.12 3.36 7.15
CA ASN A 64 5.07 4.27 7.80
C ASN A 64 4.38 5.58 8.23
N ASN A 65 3.51 6.10 7.37
CA ASN A 65 2.70 7.29 7.67
C ASN A 65 1.72 7.02 8.81
N VAL A 66 1.08 5.84 8.86
CA VAL A 66 0.23 5.46 10.00
C VAL A 66 1.02 5.54 11.31
N VAL A 67 2.14 4.81 11.39
CA VAL A 67 2.96 4.71 12.60
C VAL A 67 3.46 6.09 13.05
N LYS A 68 3.91 6.93 12.12
CA LYS A 68 4.46 8.25 12.44
C LYS A 68 3.43 9.32 12.74
N HIS A 69 2.24 9.23 12.14
CA HIS A 69 1.35 10.38 12.04
C HIS A 69 -0.10 10.11 12.42
N ALA A 70 -0.61 8.90 12.30
CA ALA A 70 -2.05 8.65 12.42
C ALA A 70 -2.53 8.58 13.88
N ARG A 71 -1.70 8.08 14.82
CA ARG A 71 -2.20 7.67 16.15
C ARG A 71 -3.42 6.73 16.06
N ALA A 72 -3.39 5.86 15.04
CA ALA A 72 -4.42 4.88 14.79
C ALA A 72 -4.32 3.73 15.81
N ASN A 73 -5.44 3.04 16.06
CA ASN A 73 -5.48 1.78 16.79
C ASN A 73 -5.63 0.60 15.82
N HIS A 74 -6.21 0.83 14.64
CA HIS A 74 -6.50 -0.20 13.66
C HIS A 74 -6.07 0.23 12.26
N VAL A 75 -5.52 -0.74 11.53
CA VAL A 75 -5.25 -0.63 10.10
C VAL A 75 -5.85 -1.84 9.40
N ARG A 76 -6.53 -1.60 8.28
CA ARG A 76 -6.99 -2.65 7.37
C ARG A 76 -6.27 -2.52 6.05
N ILE A 77 -5.67 -3.62 5.59
CA ILE A 77 -5.07 -3.76 4.27
C ILE A 77 -5.98 -4.69 3.48
N ASN A 78 -6.49 -4.25 2.34
CA ASN A 78 -7.19 -5.14 1.41
C ASN A 78 -6.41 -5.22 0.11
N LEU A 79 -6.09 -6.43 -0.32
CA LEU A 79 -5.42 -6.73 -1.58
C LEU A 79 -6.38 -7.53 -2.46
N LYS A 80 -6.82 -6.95 -3.56
CA LYS A 80 -7.72 -7.60 -4.51
C LYS A 80 -7.05 -7.74 -5.85
N TYR A 81 -6.82 -8.98 -6.26
CA TYR A 81 -6.38 -9.30 -7.60
C TYR A 81 -7.58 -9.28 -8.55
N LEU A 82 -7.40 -8.65 -9.71
CA LEU A 82 -8.35 -8.71 -10.81
C LEU A 82 -7.74 -9.67 -11.83
N CYS A 83 -8.29 -10.87 -11.92
CA CYS A 83 -7.84 -11.91 -12.84
C CYS A 83 -8.89 -12.12 -13.94
N THR A 84 -8.45 -12.50 -15.13
CA THR A 84 -9.34 -13.02 -16.17
C THR A 84 -9.70 -14.49 -15.87
N ASP A 85 -10.69 -15.03 -16.58
CA ASP A 85 -11.10 -16.44 -16.45
C ASP A 85 -9.95 -17.43 -16.74
N ASP A 86 -8.99 -17.06 -17.59
CA ASP A 86 -7.78 -17.85 -17.89
C ASP A 86 -6.63 -17.66 -16.88
N GLU A 87 -6.91 -17.17 -15.66
CA GLU A 87 -5.94 -16.87 -14.60
C GLU A 87 -4.87 -15.81 -14.97
N GLN A 88 -5.04 -15.10 -16.08
CA GLN A 88 -4.16 -14.00 -16.47
C GLN A 88 -4.44 -12.75 -15.63
N PHE A 89 -3.41 -11.94 -15.41
CA PHE A 89 -3.51 -10.70 -14.67
C PHE A 89 -4.30 -9.66 -15.48
N ALA A 90 -5.39 -9.14 -14.93
CA ALA A 90 -6.14 -8.01 -15.48
C ALA A 90 -5.91 -6.71 -14.67
N GLY A 91 -5.46 -6.84 -13.43
CA GLY A 91 -5.16 -5.72 -12.56
C GLY A 91 -5.03 -6.11 -11.11
N VAL A 92 -4.82 -5.12 -10.27
CA VAL A 92 -4.77 -5.27 -8.82
C VAL A 92 -5.18 -3.97 -8.14
N GLU A 93 -5.94 -4.11 -7.07
CA GLU A 93 -6.31 -3.02 -6.18
C GLU A 93 -5.73 -3.29 -4.80
N LEU A 94 -4.96 -2.35 -4.28
CA LEU A 94 -4.45 -2.34 -2.92
C LEU A 94 -5.08 -1.16 -2.18
N SER A 95 -5.72 -1.42 -1.04
CA SER A 95 -6.23 -0.38 -0.15
C SER A 95 -5.66 -0.52 1.25
N ILE A 96 -5.32 0.60 1.88
CA ILE A 96 -4.84 0.68 3.26
C ILE A 96 -5.67 1.75 3.96
N VAL A 97 -6.35 1.37 5.03
CA VAL A 97 -7.26 2.23 5.78
C VAL A 97 -6.86 2.23 7.24
N ASP A 98 -6.62 3.40 7.82
CA ASP A 98 -6.41 3.58 9.25
C ASP A 98 -7.55 4.36 9.92
N ASP A 99 -7.76 4.13 11.22
CA ASP A 99 -8.75 4.82 12.05
C ASP A 99 -8.16 6.02 12.83
N GLY A 100 -7.03 6.56 12.37
CA GLY A 100 -6.30 7.61 13.07
C GLY A 100 -6.91 8.99 12.94
N ARG A 101 -6.13 10.00 13.31
CA ARG A 101 -6.57 11.41 13.33
C ARG A 101 -6.78 12.04 11.95
N GLY A 102 -6.42 11.34 10.87
CA GLY A 102 -6.45 11.86 9.50
C GLY A 102 -5.76 13.22 9.29
N PHE A 103 -6.02 13.84 8.15
CA PHE A 103 -5.49 15.15 7.77
C PHE A 103 -6.34 15.79 6.66
N LYS A 104 -6.15 17.08 6.37
CA LYS A 104 -6.72 17.72 5.18
C LYS A 104 -5.74 17.59 4.01
N PRO A 105 -6.07 16.88 2.92
CA PRO A 105 -5.17 16.76 1.76
C PRO A 105 -4.96 18.11 1.07
N GLN A 106 -6.03 18.92 0.97
CA GLN A 106 -6.00 20.28 0.44
C GLN A 106 -5.26 21.20 1.44
N GLY A 107 -4.01 21.53 1.14
CA GLY A 107 -3.12 22.29 2.02
C GLY A 107 -1.85 21.54 2.41
N ILE A 108 -1.71 20.28 1.99
CA ILE A 108 -0.43 19.58 2.03
C ILE A 108 0.34 19.93 0.76
N ALA A 109 1.53 20.53 0.94
CA ALA A 109 2.45 20.71 -0.17
C ALA A 109 2.68 19.35 -0.86
N PRO A 110 2.72 19.29 -2.20
CA PRO A 110 3.06 18.07 -2.95
C PRO A 110 4.36 17.41 -2.45
N GLU A 111 5.22 18.21 -1.80
CA GLU A 111 6.51 17.87 -1.22
C GLU A 111 6.45 17.20 0.17
N ARG A 112 5.27 16.85 0.73
CA ARG A 112 5.28 15.85 1.82
C ARG A 112 5.82 14.55 1.23
N LEU A 113 7.11 14.35 1.45
CA LEU A 113 7.98 13.38 0.77
C LEU A 113 7.33 12.00 0.62
N GLY A 114 6.63 11.51 1.65
CA GLY A 114 5.93 10.22 1.62
C GLY A 114 4.80 10.13 0.58
N LEU A 115 3.89 11.11 0.53
CA LEU A 115 2.77 11.10 -0.42
C LEU A 115 3.27 11.32 -1.86
N GLY A 116 4.28 12.17 -2.05
CA GLY A 116 4.92 12.40 -3.34
C GLY A 116 5.58 11.13 -3.88
N ILE A 117 6.37 10.44 -3.05
CA ILE A 117 7.02 9.17 -3.42
C ILE A 117 5.99 8.09 -3.76
N MET A 118 4.89 7.97 -3.00
CA MET A 118 3.84 7.00 -3.32
C MET A 118 3.20 7.30 -4.68
N ARG A 119 2.96 8.58 -4.99
CA ARG A 119 2.39 9.00 -6.27
C ARG A 119 3.33 8.71 -7.43
N GLU A 120 4.59 9.09 -7.32
CA GLU A 120 5.62 8.83 -8.34
C GLU A 120 5.73 7.33 -8.64
N ARG A 121 5.71 6.48 -7.60
CA ARG A 121 5.74 5.02 -7.76
C ARG A 121 4.51 4.48 -8.48
N ALA A 122 3.32 4.98 -8.14
CA ALA A 122 2.09 4.59 -8.82
C ALA A 122 2.15 5.01 -10.30
N GLU A 123 2.54 6.24 -10.58
CA GLU A 123 2.70 6.77 -11.94
C GLU A 123 3.72 5.97 -12.76
N SER A 124 4.83 5.54 -12.16
CA SER A 124 5.88 4.77 -12.85
C SER A 124 5.43 3.41 -13.40
N ILE A 125 4.33 2.85 -12.86
CA ILE A 125 3.74 1.58 -13.31
C ILE A 125 2.41 1.80 -14.05
N GLY A 126 2.02 3.05 -14.32
CA GLY A 126 0.71 3.38 -14.90
C GLY A 126 -0.47 3.15 -13.95
N ALA A 127 -0.24 3.08 -12.64
CA ALA A 127 -1.30 2.94 -11.64
C ALA A 127 -1.86 4.29 -11.20
N ARG A 128 -3.11 4.27 -10.74
CA ARG A 128 -3.77 5.41 -10.12
C ARG A 128 -3.70 5.30 -8.60
N LEU A 129 -3.19 6.35 -7.95
CA LEU A 129 -3.19 6.51 -6.50
C LEU A 129 -4.29 7.49 -6.07
N GLU A 130 -5.14 7.07 -5.15
CA GLU A 130 -6.16 7.89 -4.50
C GLU A 130 -5.86 7.94 -3.00
N VAL A 131 -5.89 9.14 -2.42
CA VAL A 131 -5.70 9.34 -0.98
C VAL A 131 -6.85 10.18 -0.47
N GLU A 132 -7.65 9.57 0.40
CA GLU A 132 -8.77 10.20 1.06
C GLU A 132 -8.46 10.33 2.55
N SER A 133 -8.63 11.53 3.10
CA SER A 133 -8.46 11.77 4.52
C SER A 133 -9.24 13.00 4.93
N GLN A 134 -9.78 12.96 6.13
CA GLN A 134 -10.29 14.15 6.83
C GLN A 134 -9.83 14.10 8.29
N PRO A 135 -9.68 15.26 8.94
CA PRO A 135 -9.40 15.29 10.37
C PRO A 135 -10.42 14.44 11.13
N GLU A 136 -9.91 13.61 12.06
CA GLU A 136 -10.65 12.74 12.96
C GLU A 136 -11.41 11.58 12.29
N THR A 137 -11.19 11.32 11.00
CA THR A 137 -11.83 10.21 10.27
C THR A 137 -10.86 9.18 9.71
N GLY A 138 -9.57 9.29 10.03
CA GLY A 138 -8.54 8.41 9.49
C GLY A 138 -8.04 8.77 8.08
N THR A 139 -7.34 7.82 7.48
CA THR A 139 -6.79 7.93 6.12
C THR A 139 -7.08 6.66 5.35
N GLN A 140 -7.45 6.80 4.09
CA GLN A 140 -7.52 5.73 3.12
C GLN A 140 -6.58 6.01 1.96
N VAL A 141 -5.70 5.06 1.66
CA VAL A 141 -4.83 5.05 0.50
C VAL A 141 -5.28 3.91 -0.41
N VAL A 142 -5.56 4.19 -1.67
CA VAL A 142 -5.96 3.18 -2.66
C VAL A 142 -5.07 3.29 -3.89
N VAL A 143 -4.47 2.18 -4.30
CA VAL A 143 -3.72 2.05 -5.55
C VAL A 143 -4.46 1.08 -6.45
N LYS A 144 -4.76 1.50 -7.67
CA LYS A 144 -5.38 0.67 -8.70
C LYS A 144 -4.44 0.60 -9.89
N TRP A 145 -3.95 -0.59 -10.17
CA TRP A 145 -3.25 -0.90 -11.41
C TRP A 145 -4.14 -1.79 -12.26
N LYS A 146 -4.24 -1.51 -13.55
CA LYS A 146 -4.92 -2.35 -14.51
C LYS A 146 -3.97 -2.61 -15.66
N LEU A 147 -4.03 -3.81 -16.21
CA LEU A 147 -3.41 -4.06 -17.49
C LEU A 147 -4.25 -3.31 -18.53
N GLU A 148 -3.71 -2.23 -19.09
CA GLU A 148 -4.29 -1.70 -20.33
C GLU A 148 -4.04 -2.73 -21.43
N GLU A 149 -5.07 -3.05 -22.22
CA GLU A 149 -4.87 -3.80 -23.46
C GLU A 149 -3.84 -3.02 -24.29
N LEU A 150 -2.68 -3.64 -24.55
CA LEU A 150 -1.76 -3.12 -25.55
C LEU A 150 -2.56 -2.92 -26.85
N PRO A 151 -2.58 -1.71 -27.45
CA PRO A 151 -3.21 -1.51 -28.74
C PRO A 151 -2.57 -2.38 -29.83
#